data_AF-A0A9P6J1L6-F1
#
_entry.id   AF-A0A9P6J1L6-F1
#
_cell.length_a   1.000
_cell.length_b   1.000
_cell.length_c   1.000
_cell.angle_alpha   90.00
_cell.angle_beta   90.00
_cell.angle_gamma   90.00
#
_symmetry.space_group_name_H-M   'P 1'
#
loop_
_entity.id
_entity.type
_entity.pdbx_description
1 polymer ?
#
loop_
_entity_poly.entity_id
_entity_poly.type
_entity_poly.pdbx_seq_one_letter_code
_entity_poly.pdbx_strand_id
1 'polypeptide(L)'
;MTQANFICYRGILTKIMCTPYSRNEPWELGATLYKGTIYIEEHVSAEKRQNATGTNERHKLMSYWGYRFETICNISKPMSKLRRIKTKKRHATTTHSDPETEAEALTQEEQRNQIKDGEEERAPEQQQGPKVEPQLNSDHEPKTKSRKLDDGTAAVNSDASVVCGMSKDTAEIATSARLESSIAESETEMVETIDLEDPELTGRLDGIVDTNLQYCTVARTKIGQNSIIMGAEVDCTSEPKKPAPHNPLSNYIELKTSRVISSARDQGNFERHKLLKFWAQSFLPGIPTIIVGFRDDDGNVVTVETFRTMEIPRLVRGKDGAWDTTICINFLDGVFNFLRKIVVVDDPEVTYTIRWAYPFKAIEVEFASKRNKFLTDRFLKRWS
;
A
#
# COMPACT_ATOMS: atom_id res chain seq x y z
N MET A 1 -9.27 3.76 -32.82
CA MET A 1 -7.91 4.30 -32.97
C MET A 1 -7.22 4.30 -31.61
N THR A 2 -5.94 3.93 -31.55
CA THR A 2 -5.13 3.84 -30.31
C THR A 2 -4.43 5.15 -29.92
N GLN A 3 -4.67 6.25 -30.65
CA GLN A 3 -4.00 7.54 -30.47
C GLN A 3 -4.22 8.11 -29.06
N ALA A 4 -3.14 8.56 -28.43
CA ALA A 4 -3.11 9.19 -27.11
C ALA A 4 -2.28 10.48 -27.21
N ASN A 5 -2.37 11.37 -26.22
CA ASN A 5 -1.49 12.55 -26.19
C ASN A 5 -0.07 12.16 -25.74
N PHE A 6 0.04 11.19 -24.84
CA PHE A 6 1.30 10.71 -24.28
C PHE A 6 1.43 9.19 -24.29
N ILE A 7 2.64 8.70 -24.55
CA ILE A 7 3.02 7.28 -24.42
C ILE A 7 4.34 7.19 -23.64
N CYS A 8 4.38 6.44 -22.54
CA CYS A 8 5.55 6.30 -21.66
C CYS A 8 5.48 5.06 -20.77
N TYR A 9 6.41 4.90 -19.83
CA TYR A 9 6.31 3.92 -18.75
C TYR A 9 5.71 4.50 -17.46
N ARG A 10 4.97 3.69 -16.69
CA ARG A 10 4.34 4.03 -15.40
C ARG A 10 5.30 4.70 -14.42
N GLY A 11 6.56 4.26 -14.38
CA GLY A 11 7.60 4.84 -13.52
C GLY A 11 7.90 6.33 -13.80
N ILE A 12 7.79 6.77 -15.06
CA ILE A 12 7.98 8.17 -15.45
C ILE A 12 6.85 9.04 -14.89
N LEU A 13 5.60 8.57 -15.06
CA LEU A 13 4.41 9.21 -14.51
C LEU A 13 4.49 9.33 -12.98
N THR A 14 4.94 8.28 -12.30
CA THR A 14 5.17 8.28 -10.84
C THR A 14 6.18 9.35 -10.43
N LYS A 15 7.33 9.46 -11.13
CA LYS A 15 8.38 10.45 -10.82
C LYS A 15 7.85 11.88 -10.91
N ILE A 16 7.18 12.21 -12.00
CA ILE A 16 6.57 13.53 -12.20
C ILE A 16 5.48 13.79 -11.14
N MET A 17 4.54 12.85 -10.94
CA MET A 17 3.45 12.98 -9.96
C MET A 17 3.92 13.18 -8.52
N CYS A 18 5.01 12.52 -8.11
CA CYS A 18 5.56 12.63 -6.74
C CYS A 18 6.47 13.84 -6.54
N THR A 19 6.92 14.51 -7.62
CA THR A 19 7.90 15.62 -7.56
C THR A 19 7.56 16.72 -6.54
N PRO A 20 6.30 17.16 -6.32
CA PRO A 20 5.98 18.16 -5.30
C PRO A 20 6.44 17.83 -3.87
N TYR A 21 6.53 16.54 -3.54
CA TYR A 21 6.89 16.04 -2.20
C TYR A 21 8.21 15.25 -2.18
N SER A 22 8.72 14.81 -3.34
CA SER A 22 10.03 14.17 -3.52
C SER A 22 11.02 15.10 -4.22
N ARG A 23 11.07 16.37 -3.78
CA ARG A 23 11.77 17.46 -4.50
C ARG A 23 13.28 17.24 -4.65
N ASN A 24 13.90 16.43 -3.81
CA ASN A 24 15.32 16.10 -3.82
C ASN A 24 15.68 14.91 -4.71
N GLU A 25 14.75 14.37 -5.51
CA GLU A 25 15.00 13.27 -6.45
C GLU A 25 15.12 13.82 -7.89
N PRO A 26 16.34 14.02 -8.42
CA PRO A 26 16.54 14.47 -9.80
C PRO A 26 16.05 13.43 -10.80
N TRP A 27 15.42 13.91 -11.87
CA TRP A 27 15.05 13.08 -13.02
C TRP A 27 15.30 13.82 -14.33
N GLU A 28 15.63 13.02 -15.35
CA GLU A 28 15.91 13.44 -16.73
C GLU A 28 15.21 12.46 -17.68
N LEU A 29 14.49 12.99 -18.65
CA LEU A 29 13.62 12.25 -19.55
C LEU A 29 13.84 12.70 -20.99
N GLY A 30 13.87 11.76 -21.93
CA GLY A 30 13.81 12.05 -23.36
C GLY A 30 12.35 12.16 -23.82
N ALA A 31 12.05 13.10 -24.73
CA ALA A 31 10.73 13.22 -25.33
C ALA A 31 10.79 13.53 -26.83
N THR A 32 9.86 12.95 -27.59
CA THR A 32 9.72 13.11 -29.04
C THR A 32 8.24 13.18 -29.42
N LEU A 33 7.87 14.15 -30.25
CA LEU A 33 6.54 14.19 -30.87
C LEU A 33 6.58 13.41 -32.18
N TYR A 34 5.68 12.44 -32.33
CA TYR A 34 5.49 11.72 -33.60
C TYR A 34 4.02 11.39 -33.84
N LYS A 35 3.49 11.81 -35.01
CA LYS A 35 2.08 11.67 -35.44
C LYS A 35 1.10 12.14 -34.36
N GLY A 36 1.34 13.33 -33.81
CA GLY A 36 0.50 13.97 -32.78
C GLY A 36 0.57 13.34 -31.39
N THR A 37 1.51 12.42 -31.13
CA THR A 37 1.71 11.74 -29.83
C THR A 37 3.08 12.06 -29.27
N ILE A 38 3.16 12.51 -28.01
CA ILE A 38 4.44 12.73 -27.32
C ILE A 38 4.86 11.42 -26.63
N TYR A 39 5.94 10.82 -27.12
CA TYR A 39 6.58 9.68 -26.49
C TYR A 39 7.57 10.19 -25.45
N ILE A 40 7.62 9.59 -24.26
CA ILE A 40 8.55 9.95 -23.18
C ILE A 40 9.25 8.69 -22.67
N GLU A 41 10.58 8.73 -22.60
CA GLU A 41 11.43 7.71 -21.99
C GLU A 41 12.32 8.29 -20.88
N GLU A 42 12.93 7.41 -20.06
CA GLU A 42 13.95 7.82 -19.10
C GLU A 42 15.34 7.62 -19.68
N HIS A 43 16.12 8.69 -19.77
CA HIS A 43 17.53 8.58 -20.06
C HIS A 43 18.29 8.16 -18.80
N VAL A 44 18.82 6.94 -18.80
CA VAL A 44 19.78 6.52 -17.75
C VAL A 44 21.10 7.24 -18.00
N SER A 45 21.32 8.35 -17.29
CA SER A 45 22.55 9.15 -17.37
C SER A 45 23.80 8.31 -17.10
N ALA A 46 24.94 8.71 -17.67
CA ALA A 46 26.21 8.01 -17.47
C ALA A 46 26.61 7.95 -15.98
N GLU A 47 26.30 9.03 -15.24
CA GLU A 47 26.48 9.12 -13.79
C GLU A 47 25.62 8.09 -13.02
N LYS A 48 24.34 7.91 -13.37
CA LYS A 48 23.50 6.83 -12.79
C LYS A 48 24.12 5.44 -13.02
N ARG A 49 24.72 5.20 -14.19
CA ARG A 49 25.38 3.92 -14.51
C ARG A 49 26.67 3.71 -13.71
N GLN A 50 27.44 4.78 -13.47
CA GLN A 50 28.64 4.73 -12.64
C GLN A 50 28.29 4.54 -11.16
N ASN A 51 27.35 5.33 -10.62
CA ASN A 51 26.97 5.27 -9.21
C ASN A 51 26.29 3.95 -8.80
N ALA A 52 25.77 3.17 -9.75
CA ALA A 52 25.25 1.83 -9.50
C ALA A 52 26.32 0.86 -8.95
N THR A 53 27.60 1.03 -9.34
CA THR A 53 28.70 0.13 -8.94
C THR A 53 29.14 0.33 -7.49
N GLY A 54 28.91 1.53 -6.92
CA GLY A 54 29.26 1.90 -5.54
C GLY A 54 28.17 1.60 -4.49
N THR A 55 27.15 0.80 -4.83
CA THR A 55 26.08 0.47 -3.88
C THR A 55 26.57 -0.42 -2.74
N ASN A 56 26.34 0.02 -1.50
CA ASN A 56 26.62 -0.75 -0.28
C ASN A 56 25.88 -2.11 -0.30
N GLU A 57 26.53 -3.18 0.14
CA GLU A 57 25.94 -4.53 0.28
C GLU A 57 24.58 -4.51 1.01
N ARG A 58 24.42 -3.68 2.06
CA ARG A 58 23.11 -3.55 2.74
C ARG A 58 22.00 -3.04 1.82
N HIS A 59 22.31 -2.17 0.86
CA HIS A 59 21.34 -1.71 -0.14
C HIS A 59 21.05 -2.80 -1.19
N LYS A 60 22.06 -3.57 -1.62
CA LYS A 60 21.85 -4.71 -2.54
C LYS A 60 20.94 -5.76 -1.91
N LEU A 61 21.18 -6.09 -0.64
CA LEU A 61 20.36 -7.01 0.14
C LEU A 61 18.93 -6.47 0.32
N MET A 62 18.75 -5.17 0.56
CA MET A 62 17.44 -4.54 0.62
C MET A 62 16.65 -4.61 -0.69
N SER A 63 17.31 -4.52 -1.84
CA SER A 63 16.69 -4.74 -3.15
C SER A 63 16.31 -6.21 -3.36
N TYR A 64 17.21 -7.15 -3.01
CA TYR A 64 16.95 -8.59 -3.08
C TYR A 64 15.71 -8.99 -2.25
N TRP A 65 15.55 -8.44 -1.03
CA TRP A 65 14.39 -8.73 -0.18
C TRP A 65 13.04 -8.36 -0.82
N GLY A 66 12.98 -7.39 -1.74
CA GLY A 66 11.77 -7.07 -2.51
C GLY A 66 11.37 -8.25 -3.41
N TYR A 67 12.24 -8.60 -4.34
CA TYR A 67 12.03 -9.71 -5.27
C TYR A 67 11.88 -11.07 -4.57
N ARG A 68 12.55 -11.27 -3.43
CA ARG A 68 12.40 -12.48 -2.62
C ARG A 68 11.02 -12.56 -1.95
N PHE A 69 10.47 -11.43 -1.49
CA PHE A 69 9.09 -11.36 -1.01
C PHE A 69 8.08 -11.67 -2.11
N GLU A 70 8.26 -11.12 -3.31
CA GLU A 70 7.44 -11.45 -4.49
C GLU A 70 7.48 -12.97 -4.81
N THR A 71 8.67 -13.57 -4.79
CA THR A 71 8.88 -15.01 -5.02
C THR A 71 8.12 -15.88 -4.00
N ILE A 72 8.10 -15.48 -2.72
CA ILE A 72 7.44 -16.22 -1.64
C ILE A 72 5.92 -15.95 -1.58
N CYS A 73 5.45 -14.80 -2.07
CA CYS A 73 4.04 -14.43 -2.06
C CYS A 73 3.26 -14.95 -3.29
N ASN A 74 3.91 -15.19 -4.42
CA ASN A 74 3.27 -15.55 -5.68
C ASN A 74 3.27 -17.06 -5.95
N ILE A 75 2.39 -17.53 -6.83
CA ILE A 75 2.36 -18.89 -7.40
C ILE A 75 2.07 -18.81 -8.89
N SER A 76 2.55 -19.79 -9.67
CA SER A 76 2.44 -19.84 -11.13
C SER A 76 1.08 -20.32 -11.65
N LYS A 77 0.31 -21.04 -10.81
CA LYS A 77 -1.04 -21.55 -11.10
C LYS A 77 -2.08 -20.96 -10.14
N PRO A 78 -3.36 -20.80 -10.55
CA PRO A 78 -4.43 -20.35 -9.65
C PRO A 78 -4.62 -21.27 -8.44
N MET A 79 -5.11 -20.75 -7.31
CA MET A 79 -5.29 -21.51 -6.06
C MET A 79 -6.27 -22.68 -6.24
N SER A 80 -7.26 -22.56 -7.13
CA SER A 80 -8.15 -23.66 -7.53
C SER A 80 -7.45 -24.88 -8.15
N LYS A 81 -6.19 -24.76 -8.60
CA LYS A 81 -5.38 -25.86 -9.16
C LYS A 81 -4.37 -26.45 -8.17
N LEU A 82 -4.40 -26.06 -6.90
CA LEU A 82 -3.57 -26.66 -5.87
C LEU A 82 -4.19 -27.97 -5.34
N ARG A 83 -3.32 -28.88 -4.88
CA ARG A 83 -3.70 -30.12 -4.22
C ARG A 83 -4.59 -29.82 -3.01
N ARG A 84 -5.62 -30.62 -2.82
CA ARG A 84 -6.56 -30.50 -1.69
C ARG A 84 -6.53 -31.76 -0.84
N ILE A 85 -6.68 -31.58 0.46
CA ILE A 85 -6.78 -32.64 1.46
C ILE A 85 -8.07 -32.47 2.27
N LYS A 86 -8.66 -33.58 2.70
CA LYS A 86 -9.86 -33.57 3.56
C LYS A 86 -9.42 -33.46 5.01
N THR A 87 -9.85 -32.41 5.70
CA THR A 87 -9.57 -32.18 7.12
C THR A 87 -10.88 -32.11 7.92
N LYS A 88 -10.84 -32.53 9.19
CA LYS A 88 -11.99 -32.49 10.09
C LYS A 88 -12.32 -31.03 10.43
N LYS A 89 -13.56 -30.60 10.22
CA LYS A 89 -14.06 -29.25 10.54
C LYS A 89 -13.96 -28.98 12.06
N ARG A 90 -12.89 -28.32 12.49
CA ARG A 90 -12.74 -27.85 13.88
C ARG A 90 -13.84 -26.83 14.18
N HIS A 91 -14.76 -27.19 15.07
CA HIS A 91 -15.64 -26.20 15.67
C HIS A 91 -14.79 -25.32 16.59
N ALA A 92 -14.88 -24.00 16.42
CA ALA A 92 -14.26 -23.05 17.34
C ALA A 92 -15.03 -23.11 18.66
N THR A 93 -14.56 -23.95 19.58
CA THR A 93 -15.06 -23.97 20.95
C THR A 93 -14.53 -22.74 21.64
N THR A 94 -15.40 -21.77 21.94
CA THR A 94 -15.07 -20.67 22.84
C THR A 94 -14.87 -21.27 24.23
N THR A 95 -13.62 -21.58 24.55
CA THR A 95 -13.23 -21.86 25.94
C THR A 95 -13.34 -20.54 26.70
N HIS A 96 -14.33 -20.42 27.58
CA HIS A 96 -14.23 -19.48 28.69
C HIS A 96 -13.03 -19.91 29.53
N SER A 97 -11.94 -19.14 29.45
CA SER A 97 -10.84 -19.22 30.39
C SER A 97 -11.27 -18.59 31.71
N ASP A 98 -10.98 -19.26 32.83
CA ASP A 98 -11.26 -18.72 34.15
C ASP A 98 -10.44 -17.44 34.41
N PRO A 99 -11.06 -16.39 34.97
CA PRO A 99 -10.45 -15.05 35.07
C PRO A 99 -9.27 -14.95 36.05
N GLU A 100 -8.97 -16.01 36.80
CA GLU A 100 -7.84 -16.05 37.73
C GLU A 100 -6.50 -16.28 37.01
N THR A 101 -6.51 -16.93 35.83
CA THR A 101 -5.28 -17.33 35.12
C THR A 101 -4.62 -16.16 34.35
N GLU A 102 -5.39 -15.14 33.95
CA GLU A 102 -4.85 -13.94 33.30
C GLU A 102 -4.18 -12.97 34.29
N ALA A 103 -4.61 -12.97 35.56
CA ALA A 103 -4.06 -12.11 36.61
C ALA A 103 -2.65 -12.53 37.07
N GLU A 104 -2.36 -13.83 37.10
CA GLU A 104 -1.03 -14.35 37.43
C GLU A 104 0.00 -14.16 36.30
N ALA A 105 -0.45 -14.11 35.04
CA ALA A 105 0.42 -13.84 33.89
C ALA A 105 0.91 -12.37 33.87
N LEU A 106 0.01 -11.42 34.13
CA LEU A 106 0.32 -9.98 34.15
C LEU A 106 1.30 -9.62 35.28
N THR A 107 1.12 -10.20 36.48
CA THR A 107 1.95 -9.88 37.65
C THR A 107 3.39 -10.39 37.54
N GLN A 108 3.64 -11.48 36.80
CA GLN A 108 5.01 -11.96 36.52
C GLN A 108 5.74 -11.10 35.46
N GLU A 109 5.02 -10.54 34.49
CA GLU A 109 5.61 -9.66 33.47
C GLU A 109 5.99 -8.29 34.06
N GLU A 110 5.17 -7.72 34.95
CA GLU A 110 5.46 -6.48 35.67
C GLU A 110 6.70 -6.60 36.59
N GLN A 111 6.83 -7.70 37.34
CA GLN A 111 8.01 -7.95 38.18
C GLN A 111 9.29 -8.14 37.36
N ARG A 112 9.19 -8.72 36.15
CA ARG A 112 10.34 -8.92 35.27
C ARG A 112 10.86 -7.62 34.65
N ASN A 113 10.02 -6.60 34.51
CA ASN A 113 10.41 -5.30 33.98
C ASN A 113 11.08 -4.40 35.04
N GLN A 114 10.65 -4.45 36.31
CA GLN A 114 11.26 -3.63 37.38
C GLN A 114 12.71 -4.00 37.71
N ILE A 115 13.18 -5.21 37.37
CA ILE A 115 14.56 -5.65 37.62
C ILE A 115 15.54 -5.12 36.54
N LYS A 116 15.05 -4.62 35.40
CA LYS A 116 15.90 -4.14 34.29
C LYS A 116 16.26 -2.66 34.34
N ASP A 117 15.49 -1.83 35.05
CA ASP A 117 15.76 -0.39 35.16
C ASP A 117 16.84 -0.03 36.22
N GLY A 118 17.51 -1.04 36.80
CA GLY A 118 18.46 -0.88 37.91
C GLY A 118 19.95 -0.86 37.55
N GLU A 119 20.36 -1.23 36.32
CA GLU A 119 21.78 -1.42 35.97
C GLU A 119 22.17 -0.82 34.60
N GLU A 120 22.10 0.51 34.42
CA GLU A 120 22.93 1.18 33.40
C GLU A 120 23.24 2.68 33.66
N GLU A 121 23.64 3.04 34.89
CA GLU A 121 24.25 4.36 35.17
C GLU A 121 25.79 4.29 35.19
N ARG A 122 26.44 4.55 34.04
CA ARG A 122 27.76 5.21 33.93
C ARG A 122 28.16 5.51 32.48
N ALA A 123 28.12 6.78 32.09
CA ALA A 123 28.87 7.33 30.96
C ALA A 123 29.53 8.66 31.39
N PRO A 124 30.72 9.02 30.87
CA PRO A 124 31.57 10.05 31.49
C PRO A 124 31.25 11.49 31.09
N GLU A 125 31.64 12.42 31.96
CA GLU A 125 31.47 13.86 31.81
C GLU A 125 32.16 14.44 30.57
N GLN A 126 31.51 15.39 29.90
CA GLN A 126 32.19 16.40 29.06
C GLN A 126 31.69 17.79 29.41
N GLN A 127 32.63 18.70 29.62
CA GLN A 127 32.40 20.06 30.10
C GLN A 127 31.88 20.97 28.97
N GLN A 128 30.90 21.83 29.27
CA GLN A 128 30.59 23.02 28.46
C GLN A 128 30.44 24.26 29.35
N GLY A 129 30.93 25.38 28.82
CA GLY A 129 30.91 26.69 29.48
C GLY A 129 29.54 27.37 29.52
N PRO A 130 29.45 28.56 30.13
CA PRO A 130 28.20 29.10 30.66
C PRO A 130 27.24 29.62 29.58
N LYS A 131 25.95 29.42 29.87
CA LYS A 131 24.82 29.93 29.08
C LYS A 131 24.27 31.20 29.74
N VAL A 132 23.96 32.22 28.95
CA VAL A 132 23.39 33.50 29.41
C VAL A 132 21.87 33.50 29.20
N GLU A 133 21.10 33.84 30.24
CA GLU A 133 19.64 34.09 30.16
C GLU A 133 19.33 35.48 29.56
N PRO A 134 18.08 35.71 29.14
CA PRO A 134 17.24 36.55 30.01
C PRO A 134 15.79 36.07 30.19
N GLN A 135 15.16 36.55 31.27
CA GLN A 135 13.77 36.27 31.70
C GLN A 135 12.77 37.40 31.34
N LEU A 136 11.49 37.20 31.72
CA LEU A 136 10.39 38.20 31.89
C LEU A 136 9.80 38.75 30.56
N ASN A 137 8.56 39.25 30.39
CA ASN A 137 7.24 39.24 31.08
C ASN A 137 6.19 39.85 30.09
N SER A 138 4.86 39.82 30.23
CA SER A 138 3.88 39.01 31.01
C SER A 138 2.42 39.36 30.55
N ASP A 139 1.42 38.79 31.23
CA ASP A 139 0.08 39.39 31.52
C ASP A 139 -1.16 39.33 30.59
N HIS A 140 -2.25 38.95 31.25
CA HIS A 140 -3.66 39.44 31.18
C HIS A 140 -4.75 38.73 30.33
N GLU A 141 -5.56 37.96 31.06
CA GLU A 141 -6.99 37.63 30.83
C GLU A 141 -7.88 38.87 31.16
N PRO A 142 -9.19 38.94 30.79
CA PRO A 142 -10.21 38.30 31.63
C PRO A 142 -11.51 37.77 30.97
N LYS A 143 -12.02 36.70 31.60
CA LYS A 143 -13.37 36.07 31.62
C LYS A 143 -14.64 36.87 31.26
N THR A 144 -15.68 36.15 30.80
CA THR A 144 -17.08 36.02 31.36
C THR A 144 -18.04 35.36 30.32
N LYS A 145 -19.20 34.72 30.61
CA LYS A 145 -19.79 33.98 31.77
C LYS A 145 -21.10 33.27 31.31
N SER A 146 -21.47 32.14 31.96
CA SER A 146 -22.87 31.60 32.07
C SER A 146 -23.54 31.01 30.80
N ARG A 147 -24.59 30.15 30.85
CA ARG A 147 -25.55 29.75 31.91
C ARG A 147 -26.17 28.33 31.67
N LYS A 148 -26.73 27.70 32.71
CA LYS A 148 -27.54 26.44 32.69
C LYS A 148 -29.05 26.72 32.44
N LEU A 149 -29.81 25.67 32.08
CA LEU A 149 -31.14 25.17 32.54
C LEU A 149 -31.65 24.15 31.48
N ASP A 150 -32.06 22.90 31.72
CA ASP A 150 -33.01 22.21 32.63
C ASP A 150 -34.49 22.11 32.14
N ASP A 151 -34.91 20.84 32.04
CA ASP A 151 -36.25 20.22 32.20
C ASP A 151 -37.47 20.62 31.33
N GLY A 152 -38.41 19.68 31.15
CA GLY A 152 -39.71 19.88 30.47
C GLY A 152 -40.38 18.62 29.92
N THR A 153 -41.42 18.13 30.61
CA THR A 153 -42.16 16.86 30.33
C THR A 153 -43.48 17.04 29.54
N ALA A 154 -44.06 15.91 29.07
CA ALA A 154 -45.47 15.60 28.68
C ALA A 154 -45.55 14.95 27.28
N ALA A 155 -46.04 13.73 27.04
CA ALA A 155 -47.25 13.00 27.47
C ALA A 155 -48.52 13.31 26.65
N VAL A 156 -49.20 12.25 26.17
CA VAL A 156 -50.68 11.98 26.16
C VAL A 156 -51.04 10.92 25.09
N ASN A 157 -51.56 9.76 25.56
CA ASN A 157 -52.67 8.87 25.12
C ASN A 157 -52.96 8.63 23.60
N SER A 158 -53.67 7.57 23.17
CA SER A 158 -54.69 6.73 23.84
C SER A 158 -54.89 5.35 23.16
N ASP A 159 -55.28 4.34 23.96
CA ASP A 159 -56.30 3.27 23.75
C ASP A 159 -56.48 2.60 22.35
N ALA A 160 -56.68 1.28 22.25
CA ALA A 160 -57.76 0.56 22.91
C ALA A 160 -57.60 -0.98 23.02
N SER A 161 -58.32 -1.56 23.97
CA SER A 161 -58.41 -2.98 24.35
C SER A 161 -59.46 -3.81 23.58
N VAL A 162 -59.32 -5.15 23.55
CA VAL A 162 -60.45 -6.12 23.67
C VAL A 162 -60.00 -7.39 24.45
N VAL A 163 -60.96 -7.99 25.19
CA VAL A 163 -60.88 -9.15 26.11
C VAL A 163 -61.98 -10.16 25.68
N CYS A 164 -61.94 -11.50 25.81
CA CYS A 164 -61.39 -12.43 26.81
C CYS A 164 -60.65 -13.63 26.13
N GLY A 165 -60.44 -14.85 26.66
CA GLY A 165 -60.94 -15.53 27.86
C GLY A 165 -60.31 -16.92 28.10
N MET A 166 -60.65 -17.54 29.23
CA MET A 166 -59.89 -18.62 29.89
C MET A 166 -60.56 -20.00 29.81
N SER A 167 -59.77 -21.08 29.87
CA SER A 167 -60.08 -22.29 30.65
C SER A 167 -58.81 -23.09 30.95
N LYS A 168 -58.74 -23.74 32.13
CA LYS A 168 -57.63 -24.56 32.63
C LYS A 168 -57.97 -26.06 32.56
N ASP A 169 -56.96 -26.91 32.76
CA ASP A 169 -56.89 -28.08 33.68
C ASP A 169 -55.82 -29.07 33.13
N THR A 170 -54.68 -29.38 33.78
CA THR A 170 -54.40 -30.22 34.99
C THR A 170 -54.93 -31.67 34.89
N ALA A 171 -54.19 -32.77 35.13
CA ALA A 171 -52.82 -32.97 35.66
C ALA A 171 -52.27 -34.40 35.33
N GLU A 172 -50.95 -34.65 35.57
CA GLU A 172 -50.30 -35.88 36.15
C GLU A 172 -50.61 -37.32 35.60
N ILE A 173 -49.77 -38.38 35.64
CA ILE A 173 -48.46 -38.72 36.26
C ILE A 173 -47.82 -39.98 35.56
N ALA A 174 -46.57 -40.35 35.91
CA ALA A 174 -45.93 -41.70 35.81
C ALA A 174 -45.09 -42.17 34.57
N THR A 175 -43.76 -42.11 34.75
CA THR A 175 -42.73 -43.17 34.54
C THR A 175 -42.92 -44.33 33.52
N SER A 176 -41.92 -44.50 32.63
CA SER A 176 -41.00 -45.68 32.65
C SER A 176 -39.79 -45.49 31.72
N ALA A 177 -38.70 -46.21 31.97
CA ALA A 177 -37.43 -46.06 31.28
C ALA A 177 -37.37 -46.72 29.89
N ARG A 178 -36.60 -46.11 28.98
CA ARG A 178 -35.81 -46.87 28.00
C ARG A 178 -34.48 -46.18 27.70
N LEU A 179 -33.40 -46.82 28.15
CA LEU A 179 -32.03 -46.47 27.84
C LEU A 179 -31.72 -47.03 26.44
N GLU A 180 -32.04 -46.30 25.38
CA GLU A 180 -31.58 -46.62 24.03
C GLU A 180 -30.24 -45.95 23.78
N SER A 181 -29.24 -46.78 23.46
CA SER A 181 -27.85 -46.35 23.24
C SER A 181 -27.69 -45.66 21.90
N SER A 182 -28.08 -44.39 21.81
CA SER A 182 -27.76 -43.55 20.68
C SER A 182 -26.30 -43.06 20.76
N ILE A 183 -25.36 -43.92 20.35
CA ILE A 183 -24.09 -43.42 19.81
C ILE A 183 -24.45 -42.75 18.48
N ALA A 184 -24.82 -41.47 18.56
CA ALA A 184 -24.85 -40.63 17.38
C ALA A 184 -23.40 -40.45 16.95
N GLU A 185 -22.98 -41.23 15.95
CA GLU A 185 -21.77 -40.93 15.20
C GLU A 185 -21.97 -39.54 14.61
N SER A 186 -21.35 -38.53 15.22
CA SER A 186 -21.35 -37.18 14.65
C SER A 186 -20.57 -37.25 13.35
N GLU A 187 -21.29 -37.27 12.22
CA GLU A 187 -20.71 -37.17 10.88
C GLU A 187 -19.79 -35.94 10.88
N THR A 188 -18.50 -36.20 11.03
CA THR A 188 -17.53 -35.13 11.23
C THR A 188 -17.31 -34.51 9.86
N GLU A 189 -18.04 -33.43 9.58
CA GLU A 189 -18.04 -32.75 8.30
C GLU A 189 -16.61 -32.52 7.83
N MET A 190 -16.22 -33.21 6.75
CA MET A 190 -14.86 -33.17 6.20
C MET A 190 -14.78 -32.03 5.21
N VAL A 191 -14.03 -30.99 5.55
CA VAL A 191 -13.81 -29.83 4.67
C VAL A 191 -12.56 -30.09 3.84
N GLU A 192 -12.64 -29.85 2.53
CA GLU A 192 -11.45 -29.83 1.69
C GLU A 192 -10.69 -28.53 1.91
N THR A 193 -9.47 -28.64 2.42
CA THR A 193 -8.51 -27.53 2.57
C THR A 193 -7.39 -27.66 1.54
N ILE A 194 -6.70 -26.56 1.25
CA ILE A 194 -5.49 -26.60 0.42
C ILE A 194 -4.42 -27.39 1.19
N ASP A 195 -3.71 -28.25 0.47
CA ASP A 195 -2.56 -28.97 1.00
C ASP A 195 -1.34 -28.05 0.98
N LEU A 196 -0.80 -27.74 2.16
CA LEU A 196 0.36 -26.86 2.31
C LEU A 196 1.65 -27.49 1.75
N GLU A 197 1.67 -28.82 1.59
CA GLU A 197 2.75 -29.60 0.99
C GLU A 197 2.58 -29.78 -0.53
N ASP A 198 1.73 -28.97 -1.21
CA ASP A 198 1.74 -28.88 -2.68
C ASP A 198 3.13 -28.38 -3.15
N PRO A 199 3.79 -29.04 -4.11
CA PRO A 199 5.11 -28.63 -4.59
C PRO A 199 5.20 -27.18 -5.07
N GLU A 200 4.08 -26.58 -5.49
CA GLU A 200 4.00 -25.14 -5.82
C GLU A 200 4.15 -24.25 -4.59
N LEU A 201 3.59 -24.66 -3.45
CA LEU A 201 3.63 -23.87 -2.23
C LEU A 201 5.00 -23.98 -1.56
N THR A 202 5.55 -25.19 -1.47
CA THR A 202 6.84 -25.46 -0.83
C THR A 202 8.03 -25.05 -1.72
N GLY A 203 7.98 -25.29 -3.03
CA GLY A 203 9.10 -25.00 -3.95
C GLY A 203 9.51 -23.52 -4.03
N ARG A 204 8.67 -22.60 -3.59
CA ARG A 204 9.00 -21.16 -3.49
C ARG A 204 9.98 -20.85 -2.37
N LEU A 205 10.02 -21.69 -1.33
CA LEU A 205 10.97 -21.55 -0.23
C LEU A 205 12.41 -21.79 -0.70
N ASP A 206 12.62 -22.63 -1.72
CA ASP A 206 13.94 -22.87 -2.34
C ASP A 206 14.13 -22.16 -3.69
N GLY A 207 13.09 -21.46 -4.17
CA GLY A 207 13.06 -20.81 -5.48
C GLY A 207 14.11 -19.70 -5.65
N ILE A 208 14.85 -19.76 -6.75
CA ILE A 208 15.82 -18.74 -7.17
C ILE A 208 15.07 -17.47 -7.58
N VAL A 209 15.59 -16.32 -7.15
CA VAL A 209 15.09 -15.00 -7.55
C VAL A 209 15.67 -14.63 -8.91
N ASP A 210 14.82 -14.45 -9.93
CA ASP A 210 15.21 -13.98 -11.27
C ASP A 210 14.49 -12.65 -11.60
N THR A 211 15.25 -11.56 -11.64
CA THR A 211 14.74 -10.21 -11.92
C THR A 211 14.57 -9.91 -13.41
N ASN A 212 14.84 -10.87 -14.31
CA ASN A 212 14.57 -10.73 -15.75
C ASN A 212 13.11 -11.08 -16.10
N LEU A 213 12.43 -11.84 -15.24
CA LEU A 213 11.03 -12.22 -15.43
C LEU A 213 10.12 -11.06 -15.03
N GLN A 214 9.40 -10.50 -16.01
CA GLN A 214 8.47 -9.39 -15.79
C GLN A 214 7.14 -9.63 -16.52
N TYR A 215 6.03 -9.32 -15.87
CA TYR A 215 4.73 -9.19 -16.51
C TYR A 215 4.35 -7.71 -16.61
N CYS A 216 4.12 -7.23 -17.83
CA CYS A 216 3.73 -5.84 -18.08
C CYS A 216 2.32 -5.77 -18.69
N THR A 217 1.47 -4.92 -18.11
CA THR A 217 0.20 -4.50 -18.70
C THR A 217 0.37 -3.18 -19.46
N VAL A 218 -0.48 -2.95 -20.48
CA VAL A 218 -0.57 -1.67 -21.19
C VAL A 218 -1.89 -1.02 -20.81
N ALA A 219 -1.82 -0.05 -19.90
CA ALA A 219 -2.99 0.67 -19.39
C ALA A 219 -3.20 1.98 -20.14
N ARG A 220 -4.47 2.36 -20.35
CA ARG A 220 -4.86 3.70 -20.81
C ARG A 220 -5.54 4.44 -19.66
N THR A 221 -5.10 5.67 -19.40
CA THR A 221 -5.73 6.56 -18.41
C THR A 221 -5.91 7.97 -18.98
N LYS A 222 -6.51 8.86 -18.19
CA LYS A 222 -6.66 10.28 -18.50
C LYS A 222 -6.38 11.10 -17.24
N ILE A 223 -5.49 12.08 -17.36
CA ILE A 223 -5.18 13.07 -16.33
C ILE A 223 -5.60 14.43 -16.91
N GLY A 224 -6.52 15.14 -16.24
CA GLY A 224 -7.14 16.36 -16.77
C GLY A 224 -7.70 16.16 -18.19
N GLN A 225 -7.11 16.84 -19.18
CA GLN A 225 -7.45 16.66 -20.60
C GLN A 225 -6.46 15.75 -21.36
N ASN A 226 -5.38 15.32 -20.71
CA ASN A 226 -4.30 14.54 -21.28
C ASN A 226 -4.63 13.04 -21.28
N SER A 227 -4.80 12.45 -22.47
CA SER A 227 -4.93 11.00 -22.63
C SER A 227 -3.55 10.34 -22.69
N ILE A 228 -3.36 9.28 -21.92
CA ILE A 228 -2.06 8.65 -21.70
C ILE A 228 -2.20 7.14 -21.90
N ILE A 229 -1.28 6.53 -22.64
CA ILE A 229 -1.02 5.08 -22.59
C ILE A 229 0.28 4.87 -21.82
N MET A 230 0.30 3.89 -20.92
CA MET A 230 1.49 3.52 -20.16
C MET A 230 1.76 2.01 -20.19
N GLY A 231 3.03 1.64 -20.30
CA GLY A 231 3.50 0.32 -19.88
C GLY A 231 3.68 0.29 -18.36
N ALA A 232 3.08 -0.69 -17.67
CA ALA A 232 3.19 -0.88 -16.23
C ALA A 232 3.52 -2.34 -15.92
N GLU A 233 4.63 -2.58 -15.24
CA GLU A 233 4.92 -3.83 -14.55
C GLU A 233 3.85 -4.09 -13.48
N VAL A 234 3.46 -5.36 -13.31
CA VAL A 234 2.46 -5.82 -12.33
C VAL A 234 2.97 -7.08 -11.66
N ASP A 235 3.00 -7.07 -10.33
CA ASP A 235 3.67 -8.09 -9.54
C ASP A 235 2.85 -9.40 -9.50
N CYS A 236 1.53 -9.33 -9.30
CA CYS A 236 0.66 -10.50 -9.43
C CYS A 236 -0.84 -10.17 -9.60
N THR A 237 -1.67 -11.22 -9.62
CA THR A 237 -3.14 -11.14 -9.61
C THR A 237 -3.72 -12.03 -8.52
N SER A 238 -4.80 -11.56 -7.90
CA SER A 238 -5.72 -12.43 -7.18
C SER A 238 -6.43 -13.40 -8.13
N GLU A 239 -6.88 -14.55 -7.62
CA GLU A 239 -7.74 -15.45 -8.39
C GLU A 239 -9.14 -14.81 -8.59
N PRO A 240 -9.60 -14.61 -9.85
CA PRO A 240 -10.87 -13.95 -10.10
C PRO A 240 -12.06 -14.74 -9.55
N LYS A 241 -12.87 -14.14 -8.68
CA LYS A 241 -14.11 -14.77 -8.13
C LYS A 241 -15.18 -15.08 -9.18
N LYS A 242 -15.03 -14.55 -10.39
CA LYS A 242 -15.86 -14.78 -11.58
C LYS A 242 -14.90 -14.82 -12.79
N PRO A 243 -15.23 -15.54 -13.89
CA PRO A 243 -14.43 -15.48 -15.12
C PRO A 243 -14.17 -14.02 -15.50
N ALA A 244 -12.91 -13.73 -15.84
CA ALA A 244 -12.39 -12.37 -15.78
C ALA A 244 -13.25 -11.38 -16.58
N PRO A 245 -13.64 -10.23 -16.00
CA PRO A 245 -14.22 -9.16 -16.80
C PRO A 245 -13.21 -8.73 -17.88
N HIS A 246 -13.69 -8.11 -18.96
CA HIS A 246 -12.84 -7.62 -20.07
C HIS A 246 -11.66 -6.71 -19.66
N ASN A 247 -11.62 -6.26 -18.40
CA ASN A 247 -10.51 -5.51 -17.82
C ASN A 247 -9.84 -6.32 -16.68
N PRO A 248 -8.60 -6.82 -16.87
CA PRO A 248 -7.88 -7.58 -15.84
C PRO A 248 -7.37 -6.73 -14.67
N LEU A 249 -7.29 -5.39 -14.81
CA LEU A 249 -6.73 -4.47 -13.80
C LEU A 249 -7.37 -4.62 -12.42
N SER A 250 -8.66 -4.97 -12.37
CA SER A 250 -9.42 -5.12 -11.12
C SER A 250 -8.96 -6.26 -10.19
N ASN A 251 -8.16 -7.20 -10.69
CA ASN A 251 -7.65 -8.33 -9.91
C ASN A 251 -6.16 -8.20 -9.56
N TYR A 252 -5.46 -7.23 -10.16
CA TYR A 252 -4.02 -7.03 -9.98
C TYR A 252 -3.68 -6.55 -8.57
N ILE A 253 -2.49 -6.92 -8.13
CA ILE A 253 -1.93 -6.60 -6.81
C ILE A 253 -0.50 -6.11 -7.03
N GLU A 254 -0.14 -5.03 -6.33
CA GLU A 254 1.23 -4.55 -6.20
C GLU A 254 1.81 -5.10 -4.87
N LEU A 255 2.97 -5.73 -4.91
CA LEU A 255 3.70 -6.24 -3.76
C LEU A 255 4.81 -5.25 -3.39
N LYS A 256 4.96 -4.95 -2.10
CA LYS A 256 6.01 -4.07 -1.59
C LYS A 256 6.55 -4.59 -0.26
N THR A 257 7.74 -4.14 0.12
CA THR A 257 8.28 -4.41 1.45
C THR A 257 8.70 -3.12 2.14
N SER A 258 8.54 -3.06 3.46
CA SER A 258 9.05 -1.96 4.30
C SER A 258 9.73 -2.53 5.55
N ARG A 259 10.60 -1.76 6.20
CA ARG A 259 11.00 -2.03 7.60
C ARG A 259 9.76 -1.90 8.49
N VAL A 260 9.65 -2.74 9.52
CA VAL A 260 8.66 -2.65 10.60
C VAL A 260 8.66 -1.22 11.18
N ILE A 261 7.47 -0.74 11.52
CA ILE A 261 7.28 0.58 12.11
C ILE A 261 7.27 0.43 13.63
N SER A 262 8.36 0.86 14.28
CA SER A 262 8.51 0.79 15.75
C SER A 262 8.40 2.15 16.44
N SER A 263 8.23 3.24 15.70
CA SER A 263 8.13 4.59 16.26
C SER A 263 7.20 5.50 15.46
N ALA A 264 6.69 6.56 16.10
CA ALA A 264 5.92 7.61 15.43
C ALA A 264 6.72 8.31 14.31
N ARG A 265 8.06 8.36 14.43
CA ARG A 265 8.96 8.88 13.39
C ARG A 265 8.98 7.96 12.17
N ASP A 266 9.05 6.64 12.38
CA ASP A 266 9.01 5.66 11.30
C ASP A 266 7.65 5.64 10.61
N GLN A 267 6.55 5.79 11.36
CA GLN A 267 5.20 5.97 10.81
C GLN A 267 5.14 7.22 9.92
N GLY A 268 5.60 8.37 10.42
CA GLY A 268 5.66 9.62 9.65
C GLY A 268 6.51 9.50 8.38
N ASN A 269 7.66 8.82 8.45
CA ASN A 269 8.51 8.56 7.29
C ASN A 269 7.85 7.64 6.26
N PHE A 270 7.21 6.55 6.71
CA PHE A 270 6.48 5.62 5.87
C PHE A 270 5.32 6.33 5.15
N GLU A 271 4.52 7.10 5.88
CA GLU A 271 3.40 7.85 5.34
C GLU A 271 3.83 8.95 4.37
N ARG A 272 4.81 9.79 4.75
CA ARG A 272 5.26 10.93 3.95
C ARG A 272 5.98 10.53 2.68
N HIS A 273 6.79 9.46 2.70
CA HIS A 273 7.71 9.13 1.61
C HIS A 273 7.39 7.82 0.88
N LYS A 274 6.98 6.76 1.58
CA LYS A 274 6.72 5.44 0.96
C LYS A 274 5.28 5.32 0.44
N LEU A 275 4.28 5.64 1.28
CA LEU A 275 2.87 5.56 0.87
C LEU A 275 2.54 6.48 -0.30
N LEU A 276 3.20 7.65 -0.43
CA LEU A 276 3.10 8.50 -1.63
C LEU A 276 3.44 7.72 -2.91
N LYS A 277 4.59 7.05 -2.91
CA LYS A 277 5.07 6.32 -4.09
C LYS A 277 4.24 5.08 -4.34
N PHE A 278 3.87 4.34 -3.29
CA PHE A 278 2.99 3.16 -3.41
C PHE A 278 1.63 3.57 -4.00
N TRP A 279 0.99 4.62 -3.46
CA TRP A 279 -0.24 5.18 -4.00
C TRP A 279 -0.08 5.59 -5.47
N ALA A 280 0.91 6.44 -5.80
CA ALA A 280 1.08 6.92 -7.16
C ALA A 280 1.36 5.78 -8.15
N GLN A 281 2.21 4.82 -7.77
CA GLN A 281 2.54 3.65 -8.57
C GLN A 281 1.29 2.85 -8.94
N SER A 282 0.45 2.50 -7.97
CA SER A 282 -0.73 1.65 -8.22
C SER A 282 -1.95 2.44 -8.73
N PHE A 283 -2.10 3.72 -8.37
CA PHE A 283 -3.19 4.60 -8.82
C PHE A 283 -3.15 4.84 -10.34
N LEU A 284 -1.97 5.13 -10.89
CA LEU A 284 -1.78 5.47 -12.30
C LEU A 284 -2.29 4.40 -13.29
N PRO A 285 -1.92 3.12 -13.18
CA PRO A 285 -2.46 2.03 -14.00
C PRO A 285 -3.84 1.53 -13.52
N GLY A 286 -4.29 1.91 -12.32
CA GLY A 286 -5.56 1.45 -11.74
C GLY A 286 -5.49 0.11 -11.01
N ILE A 287 -4.34 -0.23 -10.42
CA ILE A 287 -4.17 -1.40 -9.55
C ILE A 287 -4.85 -1.11 -8.19
N PRO A 288 -5.85 -1.90 -7.77
CA PRO A 288 -6.70 -1.58 -6.61
C PRO A 288 -6.09 -1.92 -5.25
N THR A 289 -5.10 -2.83 -5.21
CA THR A 289 -4.61 -3.48 -3.99
C THR A 289 -3.08 -3.42 -3.94
N ILE A 290 -2.55 -3.05 -2.77
CA ILE A 290 -1.11 -3.12 -2.46
C ILE A 290 -0.94 -4.00 -1.22
N ILE A 291 -0.05 -4.98 -1.27
CA ILE A 291 0.31 -5.82 -0.10
C ILE A 291 1.73 -5.45 0.33
N VAL A 292 1.90 -5.12 1.61
CA VAL A 292 3.17 -4.68 2.18
C VAL A 292 3.65 -5.70 3.21
N GLY A 293 4.78 -6.34 2.94
CA GLY A 293 5.53 -7.11 3.94
C GLY A 293 6.39 -6.19 4.80
N PHE A 294 6.07 -6.08 6.08
CA PHE A 294 6.87 -5.37 7.07
C PHE A 294 7.90 -6.32 7.67
N ARG A 295 9.18 -6.00 7.48
CA ARG A 295 10.33 -6.84 7.87
C ARG A 295 11.23 -6.19 8.93
N ASP A 296 11.93 -7.02 9.68
CA ASP A 296 13.00 -6.59 10.58
C ASP A 296 14.26 -6.10 9.82
N ASP A 297 15.35 -5.83 10.55
CA ASP A 297 16.61 -5.36 9.97
C ASP A 297 17.51 -6.48 9.40
N ASP A 298 17.13 -7.74 9.59
CA ASP A 298 17.77 -8.96 9.07
C ASP A 298 17.09 -9.51 7.81
N GLY A 299 15.86 -9.04 7.53
CA GLY A 299 15.11 -9.31 6.31
C GLY A 299 13.87 -10.17 6.50
N ASN A 300 13.57 -10.64 7.71
CA ASN A 300 12.44 -11.53 7.97
C ASN A 300 11.15 -10.71 7.99
N VAL A 301 10.13 -11.15 7.25
CA VAL A 301 8.82 -10.52 7.26
C VAL A 301 8.09 -10.89 8.56
N VAL A 302 7.79 -9.88 9.37
CA VAL A 302 7.14 -10.01 10.69
C VAL A 302 5.63 -9.87 10.55
N THR A 303 5.15 -8.91 9.75
CA THR A 303 3.72 -8.73 9.46
C THR A 303 3.48 -8.44 7.98
N VAL A 304 2.26 -8.72 7.51
CA VAL A 304 1.81 -8.41 6.15
C VAL A 304 0.51 -7.64 6.24
N GLU A 305 0.45 -6.47 5.63
CA GLU A 305 -0.75 -5.63 5.59
C GLU A 305 -1.23 -5.40 4.15
N THR A 306 -2.54 -5.23 3.98
CA THR A 306 -3.16 -4.96 2.68
C THR A 306 -3.78 -3.58 2.66
N PHE A 307 -3.33 -2.74 1.72
CA PHE A 307 -3.81 -1.39 1.49
C PHE A 307 -4.66 -1.35 0.21
N ARG A 308 -5.86 -0.76 0.29
CA ARG A 308 -6.64 -0.42 -0.91
C ARG A 308 -6.15 0.92 -1.46
N THR A 309 -5.70 0.96 -2.71
CA THR A 309 -5.05 2.12 -3.35
C THR A 309 -5.85 3.42 -3.16
N MET A 310 -7.17 3.36 -3.30
CA MET A 310 -8.07 4.52 -3.18
C MET A 310 -8.30 5.00 -1.73
N GLU A 311 -7.86 4.25 -0.73
CA GLU A 311 -7.99 4.59 0.69
C GLU A 311 -6.71 5.15 1.30
N ILE A 312 -5.54 4.88 0.71
CA ILE A 312 -4.23 5.40 1.16
C ILE A 312 -4.26 6.93 1.41
N PRO A 313 -4.86 7.77 0.54
CA PRO A 313 -4.95 9.22 0.78
C PRO A 313 -5.72 9.61 2.05
N ARG A 314 -6.60 8.73 2.58
CA ARG A 314 -7.32 8.97 3.83
C ARG A 314 -6.45 8.72 5.05
N LEU A 315 -5.48 7.81 4.95
CA LEU A 315 -4.56 7.46 6.04
C LEU A 315 -3.61 8.61 6.40
N VAL A 316 -3.28 9.46 5.43
CA VAL A 316 -2.34 10.60 5.59
C VAL A 316 -3.05 11.96 5.72
N ARG A 317 -4.35 12.04 5.44
CA ARG A 317 -5.11 13.30 5.40
C ARG A 317 -5.05 14.04 6.73
N GLY A 318 -4.68 15.32 6.68
CA GLY A 318 -4.66 16.21 7.84
C GLY A 318 -3.47 16.02 8.79
N LYS A 319 -2.53 15.13 8.47
CA LYS A 319 -1.27 14.97 9.22
C LYS A 319 -0.23 16.00 8.75
N ASP A 320 0.66 16.39 9.67
CA ASP A 320 1.69 17.38 9.36
C ASP A 320 2.69 16.90 8.31
N GLY A 321 2.97 17.76 7.32
CA GLY A 321 3.77 17.45 6.15
C GLY A 321 3.32 16.20 5.38
N ALA A 322 2.03 15.85 5.43
CA ALA A 322 1.44 14.86 4.53
C ALA A 322 1.39 15.36 3.08
N TRP A 323 1.32 14.42 2.14
CA TRP A 323 1.11 14.72 0.73
C TRP A 323 -0.38 14.77 0.38
N ASP A 324 -0.73 15.64 -0.55
CA ASP A 324 -2.08 15.79 -1.08
C ASP A 324 -2.18 15.28 -2.53
N THR A 325 -3.20 14.46 -2.79
CA THR A 325 -3.46 13.83 -4.10
C THR A 325 -3.78 14.83 -5.20
N THR A 326 -4.51 15.90 -4.86
CA THR A 326 -4.93 16.94 -5.80
C THR A 326 -3.71 17.72 -6.27
N ILE A 327 -2.77 18.03 -5.36
CA ILE A 327 -1.48 18.64 -5.71
C ILE A 327 -0.67 17.72 -6.64
N CYS A 328 -0.56 16.43 -6.33
CA CYS A 328 0.14 15.45 -7.19
C CYS A 328 -0.47 15.33 -8.60
N ILE A 329 -1.81 15.23 -8.70
CA ILE A 329 -2.51 15.08 -9.97
C ILE A 329 -2.46 16.37 -10.79
N ASN A 330 -2.69 17.53 -10.16
CA ASN A 330 -2.64 18.83 -10.84
C ASN A 330 -1.22 19.18 -11.29
N PHE A 331 -0.19 18.77 -10.55
CA PHE A 331 1.19 18.93 -10.98
C PHE A 331 1.47 18.09 -12.24
N LEU A 332 1.08 16.81 -12.26
CA LEU A 332 1.23 15.96 -13.45
C LEU A 332 0.47 16.52 -14.67
N ASP A 333 -0.78 16.99 -14.49
CA ASP A 333 -1.54 17.63 -15.57
C ASP A 333 -0.87 18.92 -16.06
N GLY A 334 -0.39 19.76 -15.13
CA GLY A 334 0.35 20.98 -15.42
C GLY A 334 1.61 20.73 -16.23
N VAL A 335 2.38 19.69 -15.90
CA VAL A 335 3.55 19.27 -16.67
C VAL A 335 3.16 18.83 -18.08
N PHE A 336 2.11 18.04 -18.26
CA PHE A 336 1.65 17.67 -19.60
C PHE A 336 1.13 18.86 -20.42
N ASN A 337 0.42 19.78 -19.78
CA ASN A 337 -0.05 21.02 -20.40
C ASN A 337 1.10 21.95 -20.81
N PHE A 338 2.23 21.89 -20.09
CA PHE A 338 3.47 22.57 -20.42
C PHE A 338 4.21 21.89 -21.57
N LEU A 339 4.41 20.56 -21.51
CA LEU A 339 5.11 19.79 -22.55
C LEU A 339 4.43 19.91 -23.91
N ARG A 340 3.10 19.87 -23.99
CA ARG A 340 2.36 20.06 -25.27
C ARG A 340 2.58 21.43 -25.93
N LYS A 341 3.06 22.43 -25.20
CA LYS A 341 3.36 23.77 -25.74
C LYS A 341 4.81 23.91 -26.24
N ILE A 342 5.70 23.00 -25.85
CA ILE A 342 7.14 23.08 -26.12
C ILE A 342 7.60 21.97 -27.08
N VAL A 343 7.09 20.75 -26.89
CA VAL A 343 7.39 19.57 -27.71
C VAL A 343 6.48 19.61 -28.94
N VAL A 344 6.82 20.46 -29.90
CA VAL A 344 5.96 20.85 -31.04
C VAL A 344 6.47 20.41 -32.41
N VAL A 345 7.73 19.98 -32.53
CA VAL A 345 8.30 19.48 -33.80
C VAL A 345 7.94 18.00 -33.96
N ASP A 346 7.00 17.70 -34.86
CA ASP A 346 6.58 16.33 -35.21
C ASP A 346 7.59 15.69 -36.19
N ASP A 347 8.72 15.22 -35.66
CA ASP A 347 9.76 14.45 -36.35
C ASP A 347 10.25 13.36 -35.38
N PRO A 348 10.17 12.05 -35.73
CA PRO A 348 10.56 10.95 -34.84
C PRO A 348 12.06 10.92 -34.52
N GLU A 349 12.89 11.67 -35.23
CA GLU A 349 14.32 11.84 -34.92
C GLU A 349 14.61 13.03 -34.01
N VAL A 350 13.67 13.96 -33.84
CA VAL A 350 13.85 15.15 -33.00
C VAL A 350 13.53 14.81 -31.55
N THR A 351 14.45 15.16 -30.66
CA THR A 351 14.32 14.94 -29.23
C THR A 351 14.39 16.23 -28.43
N TYR A 352 13.70 16.19 -27.30
CA TYR A 352 13.75 17.18 -26.23
C TYR A 352 14.22 16.46 -24.97
N THR A 353 15.00 17.14 -24.13
CA THR A 353 15.35 16.61 -22.81
C THR A 353 14.64 17.42 -21.73
N ILE A 354 13.85 16.72 -20.91
CA ILE A 354 13.04 17.30 -19.84
C ILE A 354 13.72 16.97 -18.50
N ARG A 355 14.00 17.97 -17.68
CA ARG A 355 14.74 17.78 -16.41
C ARG A 355 14.04 18.46 -15.24
N TRP A 356 14.03 17.78 -14.08
CA TRP A 356 13.87 18.46 -12.79
C TRP A 356 15.23 18.98 -12.35
N ALA A 357 15.55 20.18 -12.84
CA ALA A 357 16.89 20.75 -12.76
C ALA A 357 17.25 21.23 -11.36
N TYR A 358 18.53 21.12 -10.98
CA TYR A 358 19.07 21.75 -9.78
C TYR A 358 18.89 23.28 -9.88
N PRO A 359 18.45 24.01 -8.83
CA PRO A 359 18.31 23.60 -7.43
C PRO A 359 16.89 23.13 -7.06
N PHE A 360 16.25 22.32 -7.91
CA PHE A 360 14.94 21.68 -7.68
C PHE A 360 13.79 22.69 -7.50
N LYS A 361 13.75 23.65 -8.42
CA LYS A 361 12.77 24.74 -8.46
C LYS A 361 11.94 24.80 -9.74
N ALA A 362 12.43 24.28 -10.85
CA ALA A 362 11.79 24.36 -12.16
C ALA A 362 11.95 23.05 -12.94
N ILE A 363 11.01 22.81 -13.87
CA ILE A 363 11.16 21.82 -14.92
C ILE A 363 11.69 22.55 -16.16
N GLU A 364 12.85 22.12 -16.63
CA GLU A 364 13.50 22.66 -17.82
C GLU A 364 13.29 21.72 -19.00
N VAL A 365 13.20 22.29 -20.21
CA VAL A 365 13.08 21.54 -21.47
C VAL A 365 14.11 22.08 -22.45
N GLU A 366 15.09 21.25 -22.80
CA GLU A 366 16.13 21.55 -23.77
C GLU A 366 15.78 20.91 -25.12
N PHE A 367 15.89 21.66 -26.22
CA PHE A 367 15.79 21.10 -27.57
C PHE A 367 17.12 20.41 -27.94
N ALA A 368 17.13 19.07 -28.00
CA ALA A 368 18.33 18.27 -28.22
C ALA A 368 18.58 17.92 -29.70
N SER A 369 17.73 18.40 -30.62
CA SER A 369 17.81 18.13 -32.06
C SER A 369 17.81 16.61 -32.32
N LYS A 370 18.64 16.09 -33.25
CA LYS A 370 18.68 14.67 -33.62
C LYS A 370 19.59 13.79 -32.74
N ARG A 371 19.71 14.11 -31.45
CA ARG A 371 20.49 13.33 -30.46
C ARG A 371 19.58 12.37 -29.70
N ASN A 372 20.13 11.26 -29.19
CA ASN A 372 19.41 10.33 -28.29
C ASN A 372 18.05 9.82 -28.84
N LYS A 373 17.94 9.55 -30.14
CA LYS A 373 16.70 9.01 -30.72
C LYS A 373 16.41 7.59 -30.20
N PHE A 374 15.15 7.35 -29.83
CA PHE A 374 14.71 6.11 -29.18
C PHE A 374 13.54 5.39 -29.86
N LEU A 375 12.81 6.06 -30.77
CA LEU A 375 11.80 5.40 -31.60
C LEU A 375 12.49 4.48 -32.62
N THR A 376 12.27 3.17 -32.46
CA THR A 376 12.96 2.16 -33.29
C THR A 376 12.48 2.14 -34.75
N ASP A 377 13.38 1.85 -35.69
CA ASP A 377 13.05 1.62 -37.10
C ASP A 377 11.89 0.64 -37.31
N ARG A 378 11.80 -0.42 -36.49
CA ARG A 378 10.71 -1.41 -36.56
C ARG A 378 9.36 -0.78 -36.26
N PHE A 379 9.31 0.14 -35.29
CA PHE A 379 8.11 0.89 -34.97
C PHE A 379 7.77 1.87 -36.10
N LEU A 380 8.74 2.67 -36.55
CA LEU A 380 8.55 3.68 -37.60
C LEU A 380 8.10 3.05 -38.93
N LYS A 381 8.74 1.97 -39.39
CA LYS A 381 8.41 1.25 -40.64
C LYS A 381 7.03 0.59 -40.64
N ARG A 382 6.47 0.26 -39.47
CA ARG A 382 5.12 -0.35 -39.37
C ARG A 382 4.00 0.69 -39.31
N TRP A 383 4.35 1.96 -39.11
CA TRP A 383 3.44 3.08 -38.98
C TRP A 383 3.74 4.23 -39.97
N SER A 384 4.61 4.01 -40.97
CA SER A 384 4.99 5.01 -41.98
C SER A 384 3.79 5.38 -42.85
#